data_AF-A0A1V6EC94-F1
#
_entry.id   AF-A0A1V6EC94-F1
#
_cell.length_a   1.000
_cell.length_b   1.000
_cell.length_c   1.000
_cell.angle_alpha   90.00
_cell.angle_beta   90.00
_cell.angle_gamma   90.00
#
_symmetry.space_group_name_H-M   'P 1'
#
loop_
_entity.id
_entity.type
_entity.pdbx_description
1 polymer ?
#
loop_
_entity_poly.entity_id
_entity_poly.type
_entity_poly.pdbx_seq_one_letter_code
_entity_poly.pdbx_strand_id
1 'polypeptide(L)'
;METSQNEQSSPAQDLFQCARELRDAPRLMALTKEEALKAYGLFVETFSDKYPKVVECLAKDKDELFSFYDFPSVHWIHLRTTNSIESTFATVRLRQRKTKGNGTRQATLTMVYKPCKEAEKNCRRLRGFNLIPLAPVGSMICKWRIGR
;
A
#
# COMPACT_ATOMS: atom_id res chain seq x y z
N MET A 1 5.81 24.79 38.74
CA MET A 1 5.60 25.29 37.36
C MET A 1 6.23 24.26 36.44
N GLU A 2 5.51 23.17 36.21
CA GLU A 2 5.99 22.08 35.35
C GLU A 2 5.78 22.50 33.90
N THR A 3 6.87 22.68 33.18
CA THR A 3 6.88 22.77 31.73
C THR A 3 6.46 21.41 31.20
N SER A 4 5.18 21.27 30.85
CA SER A 4 4.67 20.12 30.09
C SER A 4 5.47 20.02 28.80
N GLN A 5 6.34 19.02 28.75
CA GLN A 5 7.02 18.57 27.56
C GLN A 5 5.94 18.11 26.58
N ASN A 6 5.59 18.99 25.66
CA ASN A 6 4.87 18.62 24.45
C ASN A 6 5.89 17.87 23.59
N GLU A 7 6.05 16.57 23.87
CA GLU A 7 6.84 15.66 23.04
C GLU A 7 6.17 15.63 21.67
N GLN A 8 6.71 16.44 20.76
CA GLN A 8 6.44 16.36 19.34
C GLN A 8 7.00 15.03 18.85
N SER A 9 6.21 13.97 18.99
CA SER A 9 6.43 12.71 18.31
C SER A 9 6.61 12.98 16.82
N SER A 10 7.64 12.40 16.21
CA SER A 10 7.90 12.62 14.79
C SER A 10 6.68 12.11 14.01
N PRO A 11 6.11 12.89 13.07
CA PRO A 11 4.87 12.52 12.38
C PRO A 11 4.95 11.16 11.65
N ALA A 12 6.17 10.70 11.34
CA ALA A 12 6.41 9.37 10.78
C ALA A 12 6.24 8.24 11.83
N GLN A 13 6.64 8.45 13.09
CA GLN A 13 6.49 7.47 14.16
C GLN A 13 5.01 7.26 14.50
N ASP A 14 4.23 8.32 14.51
CA ASP A 14 2.78 8.29 14.76
C ASP A 14 2.03 7.53 13.66
N LEU A 15 2.40 7.74 12.39
CA LEU A 15 1.86 6.98 11.26
C LEU A 15 2.17 5.48 11.36
N PHE A 16 3.40 5.11 11.77
CA PHE A 16 3.77 3.70 11.94
C PHE A 16 3.09 3.03 13.14
N GLN A 17 2.87 3.78 14.23
CA GLN A 17 2.18 3.28 15.42
C GLN A 17 0.68 3.14 15.17
N CYS A 18 0.05 4.18 14.59
CA CYS A 18 -1.33 4.14 14.12
C CYS A 18 -1.54 3.01 13.09
N ALA A 19 -0.63 2.83 12.12
CA ALA A 19 -0.69 1.74 11.15
C ALA A 19 -0.54 0.34 11.78
N ARG A 20 0.15 0.22 12.92
CA ARG A 20 0.29 -1.04 13.66
C ARG A 20 -0.99 -1.37 14.42
N GLU A 21 -1.58 -0.38 15.07
CA GLU A 21 -2.89 -0.46 15.74
C GLU A 21 -4.04 -0.67 14.72
N LEU A 22 -3.90 -0.10 13.52
CA LEU A 22 -4.80 -0.29 12.38
C LEU A 22 -4.64 -1.63 11.67
N ARG A 23 -3.48 -2.29 11.81
CA ARG A 23 -3.26 -3.64 11.25
C ARG A 23 -4.18 -4.66 11.94
N ASP A 24 -4.51 -4.40 13.21
CA ASP A 24 -5.44 -5.20 14.02
C ASP A 24 -6.89 -4.68 13.97
N ALA A 25 -7.15 -3.52 13.32
CA ALA A 25 -8.49 -3.00 13.13
C ALA A 25 -9.25 -3.87 12.11
N PRO A 26 -10.27 -4.66 12.51
CA PRO A 26 -10.76 -5.79 11.71
C PRO A 26 -11.57 -5.44 10.45
N ARG A 27 -11.59 -4.19 9.98
CA ARG A 27 -12.80 -3.68 9.32
C ARG A 27 -12.64 -3.08 7.91
N LEU A 28 -11.41 -2.92 7.42
CA LEU A 28 -11.14 -2.64 5.98
C LEU A 28 -11.24 -3.91 5.11
N MET A 29 -11.34 -5.10 5.72
CA MET A 29 -11.58 -6.36 5.01
C MET A 29 -13.07 -6.68 4.84
N ALA A 30 -13.95 -5.68 4.99
CA ALA A 30 -15.38 -5.87 4.82
C ALA A 30 -15.72 -6.42 3.42
N LEU A 31 -16.69 -7.32 3.39
CA LEU A 31 -17.12 -7.99 2.15
C LEU A 31 -17.89 -7.03 1.23
N THR A 32 -18.41 -5.92 1.80
CA THR A 32 -19.22 -4.94 1.09
C THR A 32 -18.72 -3.50 1.31
N LYS A 33 -18.95 -2.64 0.32
CA LYS A 33 -18.58 -1.22 0.35
C LYS A 33 -19.28 -0.46 1.49
N GLU A 34 -20.53 -0.83 1.79
CA GLU A 34 -21.32 -0.18 2.85
C GLU A 34 -20.78 -0.45 4.25
N GLU A 35 -20.38 -1.69 4.53
CA GLU A 35 -19.73 -2.06 5.79
C GLU A 35 -18.38 -1.35 5.96
N ALA A 36 -17.63 -1.21 4.86
CA ALA A 36 -16.37 -0.49 4.83
C ALA A 36 -16.54 1.02 5.11
N LEU A 37 -17.61 1.63 4.60
CA LEU A 37 -17.94 3.03 4.89
C LEU A 37 -18.35 3.24 6.36
N LYS A 38 -19.13 2.32 6.93
CA LYS A 38 -19.47 2.34 8.37
C LYS A 38 -18.21 2.19 9.24
N ALA A 39 -17.30 1.31 8.83
CA ALA A 39 -16.02 1.12 9.48
C ALA A 39 -15.15 2.39 9.44
N TYR A 40 -15.12 3.03 8.29
CA TYR A 40 -14.40 4.28 8.08
C TYR A 40 -14.93 5.40 8.99
N GLY A 41 -16.27 5.54 9.09
CA GLY A 41 -16.88 6.51 10.01
C GLY A 41 -16.44 6.30 11.46
N LEU A 42 -16.50 5.07 11.95
CA LEU A 42 -16.06 4.73 13.31
C LEU A 42 -14.56 4.95 13.53
N PHE A 43 -13.75 4.72 12.50
CA PHE A 43 -12.31 4.99 12.56
C PHE A 43 -12.04 6.49 12.69
N VAL A 44 -12.73 7.32 11.90
CA VAL A 44 -12.58 8.79 11.98
C VAL A 44 -12.98 9.28 13.38
N GLU A 45 -14.09 8.80 13.93
CA GLU A 45 -14.55 9.18 15.27
C GLU A 45 -13.53 8.78 16.36
N THR A 46 -13.05 7.53 16.33
CA THR A 46 -12.17 7.01 17.39
C THR A 46 -10.73 7.54 17.36
N PHE A 47 -10.22 7.92 16.18
CA PHE A 47 -8.82 8.32 16.02
C PHE A 47 -8.61 9.80 15.65
N SER A 48 -9.69 10.57 15.48
CA SER A 48 -9.61 12.02 15.23
C SER A 48 -8.81 12.77 16.29
N ASP A 49 -9.02 12.43 17.57
CA ASP A 49 -8.35 13.07 18.71
C ASP A 49 -6.88 12.66 18.84
N LYS A 50 -6.55 11.40 18.52
CA LYS A 50 -5.20 10.85 18.69
C LYS A 50 -4.28 11.20 17.52
N TYR A 51 -4.80 11.15 16.30
CA TYR A 51 -3.99 11.27 15.08
C TYR A 51 -4.69 12.13 14.01
N PRO A 52 -4.84 13.45 14.24
CA PRO A 52 -5.60 14.33 13.35
C PRO A 52 -5.04 14.38 11.93
N LYS A 53 -3.70 14.34 11.79
CA LYS A 53 -3.01 14.35 10.48
C LYS A 53 -3.31 13.09 9.64
N VAL A 54 -3.46 11.94 10.28
CA VAL A 54 -3.73 10.67 9.60
C VAL A 54 -5.15 10.65 9.07
N VAL A 55 -6.10 11.12 9.88
CA VAL A 55 -7.50 11.26 9.51
C VAL A 55 -7.67 12.26 8.36
N GLU A 56 -6.92 13.38 8.38
CA GLU A 56 -6.95 14.36 7.28
C GLU A 56 -6.46 13.77 5.94
N CYS A 57 -5.37 13.00 5.95
CA CYS A 57 -4.89 12.31 4.75
C CYS A 57 -5.90 11.28 4.24
N LEU A 58 -6.48 10.47 5.14
CA LEU A 58 -7.49 9.48 4.77
C LEU A 58 -8.78 10.11 4.23
N ALA A 59 -9.16 11.29 4.72
CA ALA A 59 -10.32 12.01 4.23
C ALA A 59 -10.12 12.57 2.82
N LYS A 60 -8.89 12.99 2.47
CA LYS A 60 -8.54 13.46 1.12
C LYS A 60 -8.62 12.33 0.10
N ASP A 61 -8.09 11.16 0.44
CA ASP A 61 -7.97 10.03 -0.48
C ASP A 61 -9.15 9.05 -0.40
N LYS A 62 -10.28 9.48 0.19
CA LYS A 62 -11.46 8.63 0.44
C LYS A 62 -11.97 7.96 -0.83
N ASP A 63 -12.12 8.71 -1.91
CA ASP A 63 -12.71 8.19 -3.15
C ASP A 63 -11.78 7.18 -3.85
N GLU A 64 -10.46 7.44 -3.82
CA GLU A 64 -9.46 6.49 -4.33
C GLU A 64 -9.42 5.21 -3.49
N LEU A 65 -9.53 5.31 -2.17
CA LEU A 65 -9.51 4.16 -1.26
C LEU A 65 -10.66 3.17 -1.55
N PHE A 66 -11.85 3.68 -1.93
CA PHE A 66 -13.02 2.85 -2.19
C PHE A 66 -13.21 2.44 -3.65
N SER A 67 -12.41 2.96 -4.58
CA SER A 67 -12.45 2.58 -6.01
C SER A 67 -12.08 1.10 -6.24
N PHE A 68 -11.37 0.50 -5.28
CA PHE A 68 -11.09 -0.93 -5.24
C PHE A 68 -12.35 -1.84 -5.25
N TYR A 69 -13.47 -1.38 -4.70
CA TYR A 69 -14.70 -2.18 -4.62
C TYR A 69 -15.40 -2.33 -5.97
N ASP A 70 -15.02 -1.53 -6.98
CA ASP A 70 -15.57 -1.62 -8.34
C ASP A 70 -14.97 -2.81 -9.11
N PHE A 71 -13.90 -3.43 -8.59
CA PHE A 71 -13.32 -4.64 -9.17
C PHE A 71 -13.97 -5.93 -8.63
N PRO A 72 -14.04 -7.00 -9.44
CA PRO A 72 -14.50 -8.31 -9.00
C PRO A 72 -13.78 -8.82 -7.74
N SER A 73 -14.52 -9.45 -6.84
CA SER A 73 -14.03 -9.94 -5.54
C SER A 73 -12.86 -10.94 -5.65
N VAL A 74 -12.74 -11.63 -6.78
CA VAL A 74 -11.62 -12.55 -7.08
C VAL A 74 -10.27 -11.82 -7.08
N HIS A 75 -10.24 -10.53 -7.47
CA HIS A 75 -9.01 -9.74 -7.53
C HIS A 75 -8.62 -9.11 -6.19
N TRP A 76 -9.56 -9.03 -5.24
CA TRP A 76 -9.34 -8.38 -3.96
C TRP A 76 -8.17 -8.94 -3.16
N ILE A 77 -7.86 -10.22 -3.33
CA ILE A 77 -6.72 -10.86 -2.66
C ILE A 77 -5.36 -10.35 -3.16
N HIS A 78 -5.28 -9.93 -4.42
CA HIS A 78 -4.05 -9.41 -5.02
C HIS A 78 -3.90 -7.91 -4.82
N LEU A 79 -5.02 -7.18 -4.76
CA LEU A 79 -5.05 -5.75 -4.54
C LEU A 79 -4.86 -5.38 -3.06
N ARG A 80 -5.33 -6.19 -2.11
CA ARG A 80 -5.14 -5.97 -0.66
C ARG A 80 -3.74 -6.30 -0.14
N THR A 81 -2.92 -7.00 -0.92
CA THR A 81 -1.57 -7.40 -0.50
C THR A 81 -0.51 -6.48 -1.08
N THR A 82 0.34 -5.94 -0.22
CA THR A 82 1.53 -5.18 -0.62
C THR A 82 2.72 -6.09 -0.94
N ASN A 83 2.60 -7.41 -0.74
CA ASN A 83 3.70 -8.37 -0.88
C ASN A 83 4.34 -8.34 -2.27
N SER A 84 3.56 -8.14 -3.33
CA SER A 84 4.07 -8.04 -4.71
C SER A 84 5.01 -6.84 -4.88
N ILE A 85 4.70 -5.72 -4.25
CA ILE A 85 5.52 -4.51 -4.28
C ILE A 85 6.69 -4.68 -3.30
N GLU A 86 6.41 -5.03 -2.05
CA GLU A 86 7.41 -5.14 -0.99
C GLU A 86 8.49 -6.17 -1.29
N SER A 87 8.14 -7.35 -1.84
CA SER A 87 9.10 -8.40 -2.19
C SER A 87 10.09 -7.95 -3.26
N THR A 88 9.61 -7.24 -4.29
CA THR A 88 10.50 -6.71 -5.36
C THR A 88 11.48 -5.68 -4.78
N PHE A 89 10.98 -4.73 -3.98
CA PHE A 89 11.81 -3.68 -3.39
C PHE A 89 12.69 -4.16 -2.23
N ALA A 90 12.34 -5.24 -1.54
CA ALA A 90 13.16 -5.82 -0.47
C ALA A 90 14.56 -6.18 -0.97
N THR A 91 14.65 -6.78 -2.16
CA THR A 91 15.92 -7.14 -2.77
C THR A 91 16.77 -5.92 -3.16
N VAL A 92 16.12 -4.85 -3.65
CA VAL A 92 16.76 -3.58 -3.99
C VAL A 92 17.32 -2.92 -2.72
N ARG A 93 16.51 -2.82 -1.67
CA ARG A 93 16.91 -2.26 -0.37
C ARG A 93 18.07 -3.04 0.26
N LEU A 94 18.02 -4.37 0.21
CA LEU A 94 19.08 -5.24 0.72
C LEU A 94 20.41 -4.95 0.04
N ARG A 95 20.40 -4.86 -1.30
CA ARG A 95 21.60 -4.60 -2.09
C ARG A 95 22.13 -3.19 -1.87
N GLN A 96 21.25 -2.19 -1.81
CA GLN A 96 21.61 -0.80 -1.48
C GLN A 96 22.28 -0.69 -0.10
N ARG A 97 21.74 -1.39 0.91
CA ARG A 97 22.35 -1.43 2.25
C ARG A 97 23.73 -2.09 2.23
N LYS A 98 23.93 -3.08 1.36
CA LYS A 98 25.21 -3.81 1.24
C LYS A 98 26.28 -3.00 0.50
N THR A 99 25.91 -2.22 -0.51
CA THR A 99 26.86 -1.42 -1.31
C THR A 99 27.32 -0.14 -0.60
N LYS A 100 26.69 0.25 0.52
CA LYS A 100 27.08 1.41 1.35
C LYS A 100 27.33 2.69 0.54
N GLY A 101 26.51 2.92 -0.49
CA GLY A 101 26.64 4.07 -1.38
C GLY A 101 25.96 3.82 -2.73
N ASN A 102 25.69 4.92 -3.41
CA ASN A 102 25.34 4.99 -4.82
C ASN A 102 26.65 5.27 -5.58
N GLY A 103 27.10 4.31 -6.39
CA GLY A 103 28.27 4.49 -7.25
C GLY A 103 27.98 5.47 -8.40
N THR A 104 28.35 5.11 -9.61
CA THR A 104 27.96 5.89 -10.80
C THR A 104 26.45 5.78 -11.06
N ARG A 105 25.87 6.76 -11.78
CA ARG A 105 24.45 6.73 -12.19
C ARG A 105 24.06 5.42 -12.88
N GLN A 106 24.95 4.90 -13.73
CA GLN A 106 24.73 3.61 -14.42
C GLN A 106 24.72 2.43 -13.45
N ALA A 107 25.58 2.44 -12.43
CA ALA A 107 25.59 1.42 -11.39
C ALA A 107 24.27 1.42 -10.61
N THR A 108 23.77 2.60 -10.22
CA THR A 108 22.47 2.72 -9.52
C THR A 108 21.31 2.20 -10.37
N LEU A 109 21.24 2.58 -11.65
CA LEU A 109 20.20 2.09 -12.56
C LEU A 109 20.27 0.57 -12.72
N THR A 110 21.46 0.01 -12.88
CA THR A 110 21.66 -1.44 -13.02
C THR A 110 21.28 -2.17 -11.73
N MET A 111 21.60 -1.58 -10.57
CA MET A 111 21.28 -2.11 -9.24
C MET A 111 19.78 -2.17 -8.96
N VAL A 112 18.97 -1.29 -9.56
CA VAL A 112 17.51 -1.38 -9.48
C VAL A 112 16.96 -2.31 -10.55
N TYR A 113 17.42 -2.15 -11.79
CA TYR A 113 16.88 -2.86 -12.95
C TYR A 113 17.05 -4.38 -12.85
N LYS A 114 18.26 -4.87 -12.50
CA LYS A 114 18.54 -6.31 -12.49
C LYS A 114 17.71 -7.07 -11.45
N PRO A 115 17.61 -6.65 -10.17
CA PRO A 115 16.73 -7.30 -9.21
C PRO A 115 15.25 -7.28 -9.61
N CYS A 116 14.76 -6.16 -10.15
CA CYS A 116 13.38 -6.09 -10.66
C CYS A 116 13.15 -7.08 -11.81
N LYS A 117 14.12 -7.22 -12.73
CA LYS A 117 14.02 -8.16 -13.85
C LYS A 117 14.03 -9.63 -13.42
N GLU A 118 14.77 -9.96 -12.37
CA GLU A 118 14.75 -11.30 -11.79
C GLU A 118 13.47 -11.58 -11.01
N ALA A 119 12.94 -10.58 -10.30
CA ALA A 119 11.67 -10.71 -9.59
C ALA A 119 10.46 -10.90 -10.53
N GLU A 120 10.50 -10.29 -11.72
CA GLU A 120 9.48 -10.46 -12.78
C GLU A 120 9.24 -11.94 -13.11
N LYS A 121 10.29 -12.76 -13.13
CA LYS A 121 10.18 -14.21 -13.44
C LYS A 121 9.35 -14.97 -12.42
N ASN A 122 9.32 -14.50 -11.18
CA ASN A 122 8.61 -15.13 -10.07
C ASN A 122 7.22 -14.50 -9.84
N CYS A 123 6.83 -13.51 -10.63
CA CYS A 123 5.52 -12.90 -10.52
C CYS A 123 4.43 -13.90 -10.92
N ARG A 124 3.51 -14.16 -9.99
CA ARG A 124 2.36 -15.04 -10.23
C ARG A 124 1.30 -14.29 -11.03
N ARG A 125 0.64 -15.01 -11.94
CA ARG A 125 -0.52 -14.50 -12.68
C ARG A 125 -1.66 -14.17 -11.71
N LEU A 126 -2.40 -13.10 -12.00
CA LEU A 126 -3.57 -12.71 -11.22
C LEU A 126 -4.63 -13.83 -11.25
N ARG A 127 -5.18 -14.18 -10.09
CA ARG A 127 -6.36 -15.05 -10.01
C ARG A 127 -7.53 -14.39 -10.73
N GLY A 128 -8.25 -15.17 -11.53
CA GLY A 128 -9.40 -14.68 -12.29
C GLY A 128 -9.03 -13.78 -13.46
N PHE A 129 -7.84 -13.90 -14.05
CA PHE A 129 -7.37 -13.07 -15.17
C PHE A 129 -8.40 -12.85 -16.29
N ASN A 130 -9.25 -13.83 -16.55
CA ASN A 130 -10.30 -13.76 -17.56
C ASN A 130 -11.43 -12.75 -17.24
N LEU A 131 -11.49 -12.25 -15.99
CA LEU A 131 -12.48 -11.29 -15.50
C LEU A 131 -12.00 -9.83 -15.59
N ILE A 132 -10.73 -9.61 -15.97
CA ILE A 132 -10.17 -8.26 -16.15
C ILE A 132 -10.93 -7.45 -17.22
N PRO A 133 -11.39 -8.02 -18.35
CA PRO A 133 -12.16 -7.27 -19.35
C PRO A 133 -13.53 -6.79 -18.87
N LEU A 134 -14.04 -7.33 -17.75
CA LEU A 134 -15.33 -6.94 -17.15
C LEU A 134 -15.18 -5.73 -16.21
N ALA A 135 -13.95 -5.32 -15.89
CA ALA A 135 -13.72 -4.08 -15.16
C ALA A 135 -14.05 -2.88 -16.06
N PRO A 136 -14.61 -1.78 -15.49
CA PRO A 136 -14.97 -0.60 -16.27
C PRO A 136 -13.77 -0.09 -17.09
N VAL A 137 -14.00 0.08 -18.40
CA VAL A 137 -13.03 0.54 -19.39
C VAL A 137 -12.57 1.95 -19.03
N GLY A 138 -11.51 2.03 -18.23
CA GLY A 138 -11.03 3.29 -17.64
C GLY A 138 -10.04 3.09 -16.50
N SER A 139 -10.10 1.94 -15.81
CA SER A 139 -9.06 1.58 -14.84
C SER A 139 -7.81 1.09 -15.58
N MET A 140 -6.82 1.96 -15.70
CA MET A 140 -5.55 1.71 -16.37
C MET A 140 -4.74 0.68 -15.56
N ILE A 141 -5.08 -0.61 -15.68
CA ILE A 141 -4.26 -1.69 -15.14
C ILE A 141 -3.00 -1.74 -16.00
N CYS A 142 -1.90 -1.22 -15.44
CA CYS A 142 -0.58 -1.29 -16.03
C CYS A 142 -0.36 -2.67 -16.64
N LYS A 143 -0.23 -2.70 -17.97
CA LYS A 143 -0.10 -3.89 -18.81
C LYS A 143 1.19 -4.63 -18.42
N TRP A 144 1.14 -5.47 -17.39
CA TRP A 144 2.25 -6.35 -17.03
C TRP A 144 2.41 -7.36 -18.16
N ARG A 145 3.49 -7.18 -18.92
CA ARG A 145 3.86 -7.94 -20.11
C ARG A 145 3.80 -9.44 -19.80
N ILE A 146 2.84 -10.10 -20.43
CA ILE A 146 2.70 -11.55 -20.48
C ILE A 146 3.85 -12.08 -21.34
N GLY A 147 4.88 -12.63 -20.69
CA GLY A 147 5.87 -13.49 -21.32
C GLY A 147 5.38 -14.94 -21.27
N ARG A 148 5.48 -15.61 -22.42
CA ARG A 148 5.11 -17.01 -22.72
C ARG A 148 5.43 -18.00 -21.61
#